data_AF-A0A9D4YQF5-F1
#
_entry.id   AF-A0A9D4YQF5-F1
#
_cell.length_a   1.000
_cell.length_b   1.000
_cell.length_c   1.000
_cell.angle_alpha   90.00
_cell.angle_beta   90.00
_cell.angle_gamma   90.00
#
_symmetry.space_group_name_H-M   'P 1'
#
loop_
_entity.id
_entity.type
_entity.pdbx_description
1 polymer ?
#
loop_
_entity_poly.entity_id
_entity_poly.type
_entity_poly.pdbx_seq_one_letter_code
_entity_poly.pdbx_strand_id
1 'polypeptide(L)'
;MFVRQSSSPGRVHDYQHSRVFQVNASNGRKPYKERDLYPLLVSVVKQSRSVAPPVGILTSEDRDSWTAACERLRADDTNAKSLEALQRSILVLCLDEPAGETEPWEVRCPLHMLVGGGKAQCAGNRWYDKIVQVIVGAEGDVGLVMEHAPVDGTVVVPIIDYCCTYMKKTAKHKLDPPSCPDDKPIKLEFNLSKESLDDIAVAKAKMEELHGYSPATYESASTRMFLLGRTEAIRSQCTESDMFCREYLSGGLNMAEKDAMLRNAIAAHKEYASRAMYGQGVDRVLLGLKKIAEEMKRPLPDLYKDPGFLKSVTFELSTSQVSAHNDILMTFGYAVPGGYGICYSNQCNQFRFSICTRHCNKETSAVKFRDALLTTLKEFGNNLVTLQKSKL
;
A
#
# COMPACT_ATOMS: atom_id res chain seq x y z
N MET A 1 9.39 12.28 12.89
CA MET A 1 9.00 11.76 14.21
C MET A 1 9.15 10.25 14.17
N PHE A 2 9.57 9.62 15.26
CA PHE A 2 10.02 8.22 15.25
C PHE A 2 9.02 7.32 15.92
N VAL A 3 8.93 6.08 15.45
CA VAL A 3 8.49 4.94 16.24
C VAL A 3 9.63 3.94 16.23
N ARG A 4 10.07 3.46 17.41
CA ARG A 4 11.05 2.36 17.49
C ARG A 4 10.62 1.27 18.47
N GLN A 5 10.85 0.05 18.01
CA GLN A 5 10.70 -1.20 18.73
C GLN A 5 11.97 -1.60 19.51
N SER A 6 11.80 -2.46 20.51
CA SER A 6 12.89 -3.24 21.08
C SER A 6 12.38 -4.65 21.41
N SER A 7 13.32 -5.60 21.55
CA SER A 7 13.04 -7.00 21.86
C SER A 7 13.99 -7.51 22.94
N SER A 8 13.46 -8.18 23.96
CA SER A 8 14.27 -8.87 24.97
C SER A 8 14.61 -10.30 24.52
N PRO A 9 15.89 -10.71 24.49
CA PRO A 9 16.25 -12.08 24.14
C PRO A 9 15.87 -13.03 25.28
N GLY A 10 15.00 -14.03 25.01
CA GLY A 10 14.79 -15.17 25.92
C GLY A 10 13.35 -15.66 26.12
N ARG A 11 12.31 -15.01 25.57
CA ARG A 11 10.91 -15.48 25.69
C ARG A 11 10.15 -15.40 24.37
N VAL A 12 9.44 -16.48 24.04
CA VAL A 12 8.78 -16.71 22.74
C VAL A 12 7.41 -16.03 22.61
N HIS A 13 6.89 -15.42 23.70
CA HIS A 13 5.52 -14.90 23.77
C HIS A 13 5.36 -13.48 24.36
N ASP A 14 6.45 -12.76 24.63
CA ASP A 14 6.36 -11.38 25.15
C ASP A 14 6.15 -10.35 24.01
N TYR A 15 5.18 -9.46 24.19
CA TYR A 15 4.63 -8.60 23.14
C TYR A 15 5.58 -7.46 22.76
N GLN A 16 5.78 -7.27 21.45
CA GLN A 16 6.82 -6.41 20.92
C GLN A 16 6.54 -4.92 21.17
N HIS A 17 7.59 -4.22 21.59
CA HIS A 17 7.47 -2.90 22.21
C HIS A 17 7.43 -1.80 21.14
N SER A 18 6.88 -0.62 21.46
CA SER A 18 6.92 0.54 20.57
C SER A 18 6.89 1.86 21.34
N ARG A 19 7.73 2.81 20.96
CA ARG A 19 7.83 4.14 21.58
C ARG A 19 7.92 5.25 20.53
N VAL A 20 7.13 6.31 20.73
CA VAL A 20 7.08 7.45 19.81
C VAL A 20 7.96 8.60 20.29
N PHE A 21 8.71 9.25 19.39
CA PHE A 21 9.55 10.41 19.71
C PHE A 21 9.40 11.53 18.67
N GLN A 22 9.08 12.74 19.14
CA GLN A 22 9.23 13.96 18.34
C GLN A 22 10.72 14.32 18.22
N VAL A 23 11.13 14.64 16.99
CA VAL A 23 12.47 15.11 16.63
C VAL A 23 12.28 16.16 15.54
N ASN A 24 12.91 17.32 15.71
CA ASN A 24 12.84 18.39 14.73
C ASN A 24 13.76 18.08 13.54
N ALA A 25 13.27 18.29 12.31
CA ALA A 25 14.06 18.15 11.09
C ALA A 25 14.77 19.46 10.66
N SER A 26 14.64 20.52 11.46
CA SER A 26 15.19 21.85 11.19
C SER A 26 15.37 22.64 12.48
N ASN A 27 16.28 23.61 12.48
CA ASN A 27 16.44 24.58 13.58
C ASN A 27 15.44 25.76 13.50
N GLY A 28 14.25 25.54 12.94
CA GLY A 28 13.25 26.58 12.66
C GLY A 28 13.60 27.57 11.54
N ARG A 29 14.83 27.53 10.97
CA ARG A 29 15.25 28.37 9.84
C ARG A 29 15.80 27.59 8.64
N LYS A 30 16.48 26.48 8.88
CA LYS A 30 17.06 25.61 7.85
C LYS A 30 16.92 24.13 8.25
N PRO A 31 16.67 23.22 7.29
CA PRO A 31 16.75 21.78 7.54
C PRO A 31 18.11 21.38 8.12
N TYR A 32 18.11 20.40 9.02
CA TYR A 32 19.33 19.78 9.54
C TYR A 32 20.01 18.93 8.45
N LYS A 33 21.34 18.80 8.51
CA LYS A 33 22.08 17.86 7.67
C LYS A 33 22.04 16.45 8.27
N GLU A 34 22.38 15.45 7.46
CA GLU A 34 22.57 14.05 7.87
C GLU A 34 23.42 13.90 9.14
N ARG A 35 24.52 14.66 9.25
CA ARG A 35 25.42 14.69 10.42
C ARG A 35 24.79 15.21 11.72
N ASP A 36 23.77 16.07 11.61
CA ASP A 36 23.09 16.70 12.74
C ASP A 36 21.87 15.84 13.14
N LEU A 37 21.23 15.19 12.16
CA LEU A 37 20.14 14.23 12.37
C LEU A 37 20.64 12.91 12.99
N TYR A 38 21.75 12.34 12.51
CA TYR A 38 22.21 11.02 12.93
C TYR A 38 22.40 10.85 14.46
N PRO A 39 23.01 11.81 15.20
CA PRO A 39 23.05 11.79 16.67
C PRO A 39 21.67 11.74 17.33
N LEU A 40 20.67 12.42 16.76
CA LEU A 40 19.29 12.41 17.25
C LEU A 40 18.66 11.02 17.05
N LEU A 41 18.92 10.36 15.91
CA LEU A 41 18.52 8.97 15.66
C LEU A 41 19.15 8.01 16.69
N VAL A 42 20.47 8.12 16.90
CA VAL A 42 21.21 7.31 17.87
C VAL A 42 20.73 7.57 19.30
N SER A 43 20.30 8.80 19.62
CA SER A 43 19.68 9.13 20.90
C SER A 43 18.31 8.46 21.07
N VAL A 44 17.44 8.50 20.05
CA VAL A 44 16.17 7.73 20.04
C VAL A 44 16.43 6.23 20.24
N VAL A 45 17.39 5.65 19.52
CA VAL A 45 17.77 4.23 19.61
C VAL A 45 18.32 3.84 21.00
N LYS A 46 18.97 4.77 21.71
CA LYS A 46 19.41 4.56 23.10
C LYS A 46 18.24 4.65 24.09
N GLN A 47 17.34 5.62 23.90
CA GLN A 47 16.20 5.87 24.79
C GLN A 47 15.06 4.85 24.61
N SER A 48 14.85 4.30 23.42
CA SER A 48 13.71 3.40 23.11
C SER A 48 13.88 1.96 23.60
N ARG A 49 14.90 1.66 24.41
CA ARG A 49 15.25 0.28 24.81
C ARG A 49 14.25 -0.36 25.77
N SER A 50 13.59 0.42 26.62
CA SER A 50 12.67 -0.07 27.65
C SER A 50 11.28 -0.42 27.10
N VAL A 51 10.71 -1.51 27.63
CA VAL A 51 9.35 -2.03 27.33
C VAL A 51 8.29 -0.92 27.29
N ALA A 52 7.37 -0.98 26.33
CA ALA A 52 6.25 -0.07 26.18
C ALA A 52 5.08 -0.73 25.43
N PRO A 53 3.81 -0.42 25.78
CA PRO A 53 2.65 -0.86 25.00
C PRO A 53 2.66 -0.30 23.56
N PRO A 54 2.28 -1.10 22.55
CA PRO A 54 2.37 -0.71 21.15
C PRO A 54 1.17 0.12 20.66
N VAL A 55 0.98 1.33 21.23
CA VAL A 55 -0.20 2.20 20.97
C VAL A 55 -0.48 2.43 19.48
N GLY A 56 0.55 2.45 18.63
CA GLY A 56 0.43 2.60 17.18
C GLY A 56 -0.46 1.54 16.50
N ILE A 57 -0.56 0.33 17.06
CA ILE A 57 -1.37 -0.75 16.47
C ILE A 57 -2.87 -0.44 16.47
N LEU A 58 -3.35 0.44 17.36
CA LEU A 58 -4.75 0.89 17.38
C LEU A 58 -5.14 1.61 16.07
N THR A 59 -4.17 2.13 15.30
CA THR A 59 -4.43 2.76 14.00
C THR A 59 -4.70 1.77 12.86
N SER A 60 -4.45 0.46 13.05
CA SER A 60 -4.78 -0.60 12.08
C SER A 60 -6.11 -1.30 12.35
N GLU A 61 -6.91 -0.81 13.30
CA GLU A 61 -8.27 -1.29 13.55
C GLU A 61 -9.24 -0.91 12.43
N ASP A 62 -10.43 -1.54 12.44
CA ASP A 62 -11.57 -0.98 11.71
C ASP A 62 -11.85 0.47 12.16
N ARG A 63 -12.42 1.27 11.25
CA ARG A 63 -12.46 2.73 11.45
C ARG A 63 -13.40 3.17 12.57
N ASP A 64 -14.38 2.36 12.95
CA ASP A 64 -15.31 2.68 14.05
C ASP A 64 -14.66 2.32 15.39
N SER A 65 -14.03 1.15 15.50
CA SER A 65 -13.23 0.73 16.65
C SER A 65 -12.07 1.69 16.90
N TRP A 66 -11.32 2.07 15.86
CA TRP A 66 -10.26 3.07 15.98
C TRP A 66 -10.81 4.44 16.38
N THR A 67 -11.93 4.91 15.83
CA THR A 67 -12.51 6.21 16.22
C THR A 67 -12.83 6.23 17.71
N ALA A 68 -13.52 5.20 18.22
CA ALA A 68 -13.85 5.09 19.64
C ALA A 68 -12.61 4.94 20.55
N ALA A 69 -11.59 4.19 20.12
CA ALA A 69 -10.32 4.09 20.84
C ALA A 69 -9.52 5.40 20.84
N CYS A 70 -9.55 6.14 19.72
CA CYS A 70 -8.90 7.44 19.58
C CYS A 70 -9.56 8.51 20.46
N GLU A 71 -10.89 8.49 20.60
CA GLU A 71 -11.62 9.32 21.57
C GLU A 71 -11.26 8.98 23.02
N ARG A 72 -11.19 7.68 23.37
CA ARG A 72 -10.68 7.23 24.69
C ARG A 72 -9.27 7.73 24.97
N LEU A 73 -8.37 7.67 23.99
CA LEU A 73 -7.01 8.20 24.12
C LEU A 73 -7.01 9.73 24.33
N ARG A 74 -7.81 10.49 23.55
CA ARG A 74 -7.89 11.97 23.65
C ARG A 74 -8.43 12.50 24.97
N ALA A 75 -9.06 11.67 25.81
CA ALA A 75 -9.56 12.07 27.12
C ALA A 75 -8.44 12.37 28.14
N ASP A 76 -7.20 11.92 27.89
CA ASP A 76 -6.02 12.29 28.68
C ASP A 76 -5.24 13.42 27.99
N ASP A 77 -4.90 14.43 28.79
CA ASP A 77 -4.30 15.69 28.36
C ASP A 77 -2.86 15.53 27.82
N THR A 78 -2.18 14.43 28.15
CA THR A 78 -0.84 14.06 27.65
C THR A 78 -0.98 13.29 26.34
N ASN A 79 -1.86 12.30 26.30
CA ASN A 79 -2.22 11.55 25.10
C ASN A 79 -2.70 12.49 23.99
N ALA A 80 -3.54 13.47 24.29
CA ALA A 80 -4.03 14.46 23.33
C ALA A 80 -2.88 15.27 22.68
N LYS A 81 -1.90 15.70 23.48
CA LYS A 81 -0.70 16.41 22.98
C LYS A 81 0.22 15.48 22.16
N SER A 82 0.37 14.22 22.57
CA SER A 82 1.08 13.19 21.79
C SER A 82 0.40 12.94 20.43
N LEU A 83 -0.93 12.84 20.40
CA LEU A 83 -1.74 12.68 19.19
C LEU A 83 -1.66 13.91 18.26
N GLU A 84 -1.69 15.12 18.83
CA GLU A 84 -1.50 16.35 18.05
C GLU A 84 -0.09 16.43 17.44
N ALA A 85 0.96 16.06 18.18
CA ALA A 85 2.32 15.98 17.65
C ALA A 85 2.44 14.92 16.53
N LEU A 86 1.78 13.77 16.67
CA LEU A 86 1.65 12.76 15.61
C LEU A 86 1.02 13.36 14.34
N GLN A 87 -0.14 14.00 14.48
CA GLN A 87 -0.88 14.61 13.37
C GLN A 87 -0.11 15.76 12.71
N ARG A 88 0.49 16.68 13.48
CA ARG A 88 1.25 17.84 12.98
C ARG A 88 2.63 17.51 12.40
N SER A 89 3.23 16.36 12.70
CA SER A 89 4.56 15.98 12.20
C SER A 89 4.62 15.94 10.66
N ILE A 90 5.80 16.19 10.06
CA ILE A 90 5.98 16.10 8.59
C ILE A 90 5.80 14.64 8.12
N LEU A 91 6.50 13.70 8.78
CA LEU A 91 6.42 12.26 8.52
C LEU A 91 6.76 11.44 9.77
N VAL A 92 6.33 10.18 9.73
CA VAL A 92 6.77 9.11 10.62
C VAL A 92 7.99 8.42 10.00
N LEU A 93 8.96 8.06 10.82
CA LEU A 93 10.07 7.17 10.48
C LEU A 93 10.11 6.00 11.48
N CYS A 94 9.73 4.82 11.00
CA CYS A 94 9.73 3.58 11.76
C CYS A 94 11.13 2.96 11.70
N LEU A 95 11.74 2.72 12.87
CA LEU A 95 12.98 1.96 13.00
C LEU A 95 12.60 0.58 13.54
N ASP A 96 12.62 -0.42 12.66
CA ASP A 96 12.09 -1.76 12.93
C ASP A 96 13.22 -2.74 13.30
N GLU A 97 12.94 -3.61 14.27
CA GLU A 97 13.82 -4.72 14.63
C GLU A 97 13.63 -5.91 13.63
N PRO A 98 14.51 -6.92 13.62
CA PRO A 98 14.39 -8.08 12.73
C PRO A 98 13.05 -8.80 12.88
N ALA A 99 12.38 -9.12 11.76
CA ALA A 99 11.06 -9.76 11.80
C ALA A 99 11.15 -11.26 12.14
N GLY A 100 12.32 -11.88 11.94
CA GLY A 100 12.57 -13.29 12.22
C GLY A 100 11.88 -14.24 11.24
N GLU A 101 11.65 -13.79 10.01
CA GLU A 101 10.88 -14.52 8.99
C GLU A 101 11.78 -15.33 8.04
N THR A 102 11.34 -16.54 7.72
CA THR A 102 12.04 -17.49 6.84
C THR A 102 11.61 -17.40 5.37
N GLU A 103 10.62 -16.57 5.06
CA GLU A 103 10.13 -16.36 3.70
C GLU A 103 11.14 -15.60 2.83
N PRO A 104 11.14 -15.80 1.49
CA PRO A 104 11.98 -15.04 0.57
C PRO A 104 11.79 -13.52 0.73
N TRP A 105 12.85 -12.75 0.45
CA TRP A 105 12.84 -11.28 0.58
C TRP A 105 11.65 -10.64 -0.14
N GLU A 106 11.35 -11.14 -1.34
CA GLU A 106 10.25 -10.73 -2.23
C GLU A 106 8.85 -10.94 -1.61
N VAL A 107 8.74 -11.73 -0.55
CA VAL A 107 7.50 -12.02 0.18
C VAL A 107 7.51 -11.33 1.55
N ARG A 108 8.58 -11.50 2.35
CA ARG A 108 8.67 -10.91 3.69
C ARG A 108 8.72 -9.37 3.65
N CYS A 109 9.46 -8.75 2.73
CA CYS A 109 9.61 -7.29 2.70
C CYS A 109 8.27 -6.57 2.39
N PRO A 110 7.48 -6.95 1.37
CA PRO A 110 6.14 -6.38 1.17
C PRO A 110 5.21 -6.53 2.38
N LEU A 111 5.23 -7.67 3.07
CA LEU A 111 4.44 -7.88 4.31
C LEU A 111 4.95 -7.04 5.49
N HIS A 112 6.28 -6.93 5.64
CA HIS A 112 6.95 -6.07 6.61
C HIS A 112 6.52 -4.61 6.45
N MET A 113 6.49 -4.12 5.21
CA MET A 113 6.08 -2.75 4.91
C MET A 113 4.58 -2.56 5.17
N LEU A 114 3.71 -3.35 4.52
CA LEU A 114 2.24 -3.18 4.61
C LEU A 114 1.69 -3.35 6.03
N VAL A 115 1.97 -4.49 6.67
CA VAL A 115 1.30 -4.93 7.92
C VAL A 115 2.26 -5.18 9.08
N GLY A 116 3.54 -4.81 8.93
CA GLY A 116 4.55 -5.03 9.98
C GLY A 116 5.04 -6.48 10.08
N GLY A 117 4.87 -7.30 9.04
CA GLY A 117 5.31 -8.69 8.97
C GLY A 117 4.16 -9.70 9.04
N GLY A 118 4.44 -10.94 8.67
CA GLY A 118 3.45 -12.04 8.56
C GLY A 118 2.80 -12.47 9.87
N LYS A 119 3.23 -11.93 11.03
CA LYS A 119 2.61 -12.09 12.35
C LYS A 119 2.36 -10.74 13.04
N ALA A 120 2.29 -9.65 12.26
CA ALA A 120 2.13 -8.28 12.72
C ALA A 120 3.20 -7.80 13.73
N GLN A 121 4.44 -8.34 13.64
CA GLN A 121 5.56 -8.06 14.54
C GLN A 121 5.79 -6.55 14.76
N CYS A 122 6.07 -5.85 13.66
CA CYS A 122 6.33 -4.41 13.63
C CYS A 122 5.06 -3.58 13.45
N ALA A 123 3.85 -4.16 13.51
CA ALA A 123 2.59 -3.42 13.33
C ALA A 123 2.38 -2.37 14.43
N GLY A 124 2.84 -2.67 15.65
CA GLY A 124 2.92 -1.71 16.75
C GLY A 124 3.88 -0.54 16.51
N ASN A 125 4.81 -0.69 15.57
CA ASN A 125 5.81 0.29 15.19
C ASN A 125 5.34 1.11 13.96
N ARG A 126 4.06 1.49 13.93
CA ARG A 126 3.39 2.20 12.83
C ARG A 126 2.46 3.30 13.38
N TRP A 127 1.97 4.16 12.50
CA TRP A 127 0.84 5.05 12.74
C TRP A 127 0.07 5.25 11.42
N TYR A 128 -0.88 4.36 11.13
CA TYR A 128 -1.52 4.23 9.81
C TYR A 128 -2.34 5.45 9.36
N ASP A 129 -2.83 6.27 10.29
CA ASP A 129 -3.41 7.59 10.00
C ASP A 129 -2.38 8.61 9.44
N LYS A 130 -1.09 8.27 9.36
CA LYS A 130 -0.06 9.17 8.83
C LYS A 130 0.13 9.00 7.33
N ILE A 131 -0.16 10.08 6.60
CA ILE A 131 0.01 10.25 5.15
C ILE A 131 1.32 9.69 4.61
N VAL A 132 2.43 9.86 5.33
CA VAL A 132 3.75 9.30 4.98
C VAL A 132 4.42 8.70 6.21
N GLN A 133 4.72 7.40 6.10
CA GLN A 133 5.54 6.63 7.03
C GLN A 133 6.71 6.01 6.26
N VAL A 134 7.94 6.43 6.53
CA VAL A 134 9.14 5.75 6.02
C VAL A 134 9.51 4.64 6.99
N ILE A 135 9.85 3.46 6.50
CA ILE A 135 10.21 2.30 7.31
C ILE A 135 11.64 1.89 6.98
N VAL A 136 12.46 1.64 8.02
CA VAL A 136 13.83 1.13 7.92
C VAL A 136 13.99 -0.01 8.91
N GLY A 137 14.09 -1.24 8.39
CA GLY A 137 14.32 -2.46 9.17
C GLY A 137 15.80 -2.76 9.38
N ALA A 138 16.13 -3.33 10.54
CA ALA A 138 17.49 -3.74 10.89
C ALA A 138 18.12 -4.76 9.92
N GLU A 139 17.30 -5.51 9.17
CA GLU A 139 17.72 -6.49 8.16
C GLU A 139 18.04 -5.85 6.78
N GLY A 140 17.96 -4.52 6.67
CA GLY A 140 18.26 -3.75 5.45
C GLY A 140 17.05 -3.38 4.60
N ASP A 141 15.86 -3.83 4.99
CA ASP A 141 14.60 -3.53 4.31
C ASP A 141 14.19 -2.07 4.48
N VAL A 142 13.93 -1.37 3.38
CA VAL A 142 13.52 0.04 3.37
C VAL A 142 12.30 0.22 2.47
N GLY A 143 11.30 0.96 2.97
CA GLY A 143 10.07 1.22 2.22
C GLY A 143 9.27 2.40 2.77
N LEU A 144 8.07 2.57 2.22
CA LEU A 144 7.16 3.67 2.58
C LEU A 144 5.72 3.18 2.57
N VAL A 145 4.99 3.43 3.66
CA VAL A 145 3.52 3.29 3.73
C VAL A 145 2.90 4.68 3.62
N MET A 146 1.85 4.79 2.80
CA MET A 146 1.07 6.01 2.63
C MET A 146 -0.38 5.80 3.09
N GLU A 147 -0.97 6.85 3.65
CA GLU A 147 -2.43 6.94 3.78
C GLU A 147 -2.98 7.52 2.47
N HIS A 148 -4.02 6.89 1.92
CA HIS A 148 -4.43 7.02 0.51
C HIS A 148 -5.59 8.01 0.28
N ALA A 149 -6.26 8.46 1.34
CA ALA A 149 -7.31 9.47 1.22
C ALA A 149 -6.80 10.82 0.64
N PRO A 150 -5.69 11.43 1.12
CA PRO A 150 -5.21 12.71 0.58
C PRO A 150 -4.31 12.59 -0.66
N VAL A 151 -3.60 11.46 -0.84
CA VAL A 151 -2.59 11.28 -1.90
C VAL A 151 -2.73 9.94 -2.60
N ASP A 152 -2.10 9.78 -3.75
CA ASP A 152 -2.03 8.51 -4.49
C ASP A 152 -0.62 8.28 -5.06
N GLY A 153 -0.41 7.11 -5.66
CA GLY A 153 0.88 6.71 -6.21
C GLY A 153 1.47 7.70 -7.20
N THR A 154 0.65 8.47 -7.93
CA THR A 154 1.14 9.48 -8.90
C THR A 154 1.80 10.70 -8.23
N VAL A 155 1.63 10.85 -6.91
CA VAL A 155 2.27 11.87 -6.07
C VAL A 155 3.42 11.27 -5.26
N VAL A 156 3.19 10.13 -4.62
CA VAL A 156 4.15 9.53 -3.66
C VAL A 156 5.34 8.87 -4.37
N VAL A 157 5.14 8.24 -5.53
CA VAL A 157 6.20 7.49 -6.21
C VAL A 157 7.31 8.42 -6.76
N PRO A 158 7.02 9.58 -7.38
CA PRO A 158 8.05 10.57 -7.70
C PRO A 158 8.84 11.09 -6.50
N ILE A 159 8.25 11.14 -5.29
CA ILE A 159 8.94 11.53 -4.07
C ILE A 159 9.95 10.44 -3.64
N ILE A 160 9.53 9.17 -3.67
CA ILE A 160 10.44 8.03 -3.40
C ILE A 160 11.55 7.97 -4.45
N ASP A 161 11.22 8.14 -5.72
CA ASP A 161 12.17 8.12 -6.84
C ASP A 161 13.23 9.22 -6.73
N TYR A 162 12.82 10.43 -6.32
CA TYR A 162 13.74 11.52 -5.98
C TYR A 162 14.64 11.14 -4.79
N CYS A 163 14.09 10.60 -3.71
CA CYS A 163 14.86 10.18 -2.53
C CYS A 163 15.87 9.06 -2.86
N CYS A 164 15.49 8.05 -3.64
CA CYS A 164 16.39 7.01 -4.12
C CYS A 164 17.53 7.59 -4.98
N THR A 165 17.22 8.55 -5.86
CA THR A 165 18.21 9.26 -6.68
C THR A 165 19.16 10.11 -5.83
N TYR A 166 18.63 10.79 -4.81
CA TYR A 166 19.42 11.56 -3.84
C TYR A 166 20.39 10.65 -3.07
N MET A 167 19.90 9.55 -2.48
CA MET A 167 20.74 8.60 -1.73
C MET A 167 21.84 7.99 -2.62
N LYS A 168 21.53 7.60 -3.86
CA LYS A 168 22.54 7.11 -4.84
C LYS A 168 23.61 8.16 -5.16
N LYS A 169 23.28 9.45 -5.07
CA LYS A 169 24.21 10.57 -5.26
C LYS A 169 25.06 10.83 -4.01
N THR A 170 24.47 10.85 -2.81
CA THR A 170 25.18 11.16 -1.55
C THR A 170 25.97 9.98 -0.99
N ALA A 171 25.63 8.72 -1.30
CA ALA A 171 26.34 7.53 -0.84
C ALA A 171 27.85 7.46 -1.22
N LYS A 172 28.31 8.32 -2.14
CA LYS A 172 29.73 8.46 -2.51
C LYS A 172 30.49 9.47 -1.64
N HIS A 173 29.79 10.25 -0.81
CA HIS A 173 30.40 11.24 0.06
C HIS A 173 30.72 10.62 1.42
N LYS A 174 31.86 11.01 2.03
CA LYS A 174 32.03 10.80 3.48
C LYS A 174 31.08 11.74 4.21
N LEU A 175 30.31 11.21 5.15
CA LEU A 175 29.52 12.03 6.07
C LEU A 175 30.46 12.97 6.84
N ASP A 176 30.05 14.24 7.00
CA ASP A 176 30.68 15.14 7.96
C ASP A 176 30.69 14.46 9.36
N PRO A 177 31.70 14.72 10.21
CA PRO A 177 31.67 14.28 11.61
C PRO A 177 30.35 14.70 12.29
N PRO A 178 29.73 13.82 13.11
CA PRO A 178 28.43 14.13 13.70
C PRO A 178 28.51 15.35 14.61
N SER A 179 27.54 16.26 14.49
CA SER A 179 27.48 17.46 15.33
C SER A 179 26.78 17.17 16.66
N CYS A 180 26.83 18.12 17.60
CA CYS A 180 26.00 18.09 18.80
C CYS A 180 24.99 19.25 18.68
N PRO A 181 23.82 19.05 18.05
CA PRO A 181 22.75 20.04 18.09
C PRO A 181 22.17 20.15 19.50
N ASP A 182 21.76 21.35 19.91
CA ASP A 182 21.16 21.60 21.24
C ASP A 182 19.79 20.91 21.40
N ASP A 183 19.09 20.70 20.27
CA ASP A 183 17.84 19.95 20.16
C ASP A 183 17.98 18.51 20.67
N LYS A 184 16.98 18.04 21.41
CA LYS A 184 16.92 16.67 21.96
C LYS A 184 15.61 16.00 21.54
N PRO A 185 15.59 14.69 21.25
CA PRO A 185 14.36 13.97 21.00
C PRO A 185 13.41 14.09 22.19
N ILE A 186 12.19 14.56 21.94
CA ILE A 186 11.12 14.63 22.94
C ILE A 186 10.36 13.31 22.86
N LYS A 187 10.47 12.50 23.91
CA LYS A 187 9.69 11.26 24.07
C LYS A 187 8.21 11.63 24.22
N LEU A 188 7.34 11.00 23.44
CA LEU A 188 5.89 11.08 23.63
C LEU A 188 5.47 9.92 24.55
N GLU A 189 4.81 10.26 25.65
CA GLU A 189 4.23 9.28 26.58
C GLU A 189 2.78 8.98 26.19
N PHE A 190 2.30 7.82 26.62
CA PHE A 190 0.90 7.43 26.54
C PHE A 190 0.45 6.78 27.85
N ASN A 191 -0.62 7.33 28.44
CA ASN A 191 -1.32 6.76 29.57
C ASN A 191 -2.43 5.84 29.03
N LEU A 192 -2.37 4.54 29.34
CA LEU A 192 -3.36 3.56 28.88
C LEU A 192 -4.26 3.08 30.03
N SER A 193 -5.56 2.98 29.73
CA SER A 193 -6.53 2.28 30.57
C SER A 193 -6.39 0.75 30.42
N LYS A 194 -7.11 -0.03 31.22
CA LYS A 194 -7.16 -1.49 31.05
C LYS A 194 -7.90 -1.84 29.75
N GLU A 195 -8.99 -1.12 29.50
CA GLU A 195 -9.86 -1.24 28.34
C GLU A 195 -9.07 -1.00 27.04
N SER A 196 -8.13 -0.04 27.05
CA SER A 196 -7.20 0.22 25.94
C SER A 196 -6.20 -0.91 25.66
N LEU A 197 -5.98 -1.85 26.59
CA LEU A 197 -5.17 -3.04 26.37
C LEU A 197 -6.00 -4.19 25.79
N ASP A 198 -7.27 -4.30 26.20
CA ASP A 198 -8.21 -5.26 25.64
C ASP A 198 -8.54 -4.91 24.16
N ASP A 199 -8.69 -3.61 23.83
CA ASP A 199 -8.80 -3.09 22.45
C ASP A 199 -7.63 -3.59 21.55
N ILE A 200 -6.39 -3.53 22.05
CA ILE A 200 -5.17 -3.96 21.33
C ILE A 200 -5.18 -5.47 21.03
N ALA A 201 -5.77 -6.29 21.90
CA ALA A 201 -5.88 -7.73 21.68
C ALA A 201 -6.92 -8.08 20.59
N VAL A 202 -8.04 -7.35 20.56
CA VAL A 202 -9.11 -7.52 19.56
C VAL A 202 -8.62 -7.14 18.16
N ALA A 203 -7.93 -6.01 18.03
CA ALA A 203 -7.33 -5.53 16.78
C ALA A 203 -6.49 -6.61 16.07
N LYS A 204 -5.72 -7.38 16.86
CA LYS A 204 -4.83 -8.42 16.36
C LYS A 204 -5.59 -9.64 15.78
N ALA A 205 -6.75 -9.98 16.34
CA ALA A 205 -7.54 -11.13 15.91
C ALA A 205 -8.37 -10.87 14.63
N LYS A 206 -8.77 -9.61 14.40
CA LYS A 206 -9.61 -9.22 13.24
C LYS A 206 -8.94 -9.36 11.86
N MET A 207 -7.62 -9.52 11.80
CA MET A 207 -6.86 -9.60 10.54
C MET A 207 -7.14 -10.85 9.68
N GLU A 208 -7.91 -11.83 10.14
CA GLU A 208 -7.83 -13.22 9.63
C GLU A 208 -9.02 -13.75 8.76
N GLU A 209 -10.24 -13.16 8.72
CA GLU A 209 -11.46 -13.87 8.22
C GLU A 209 -12.31 -13.21 7.07
N LEU A 210 -12.97 -14.03 6.18
CA LEU A 210 -13.81 -13.75 4.94
C LEU A 210 -13.29 -14.22 3.52
N HIS A 211 -14.23 -14.34 2.52
CA HIS A 211 -14.09 -14.80 1.10
C HIS A 211 -14.92 -13.89 0.10
N GLY A 212 -15.23 -14.13 -1.21
CA GLY A 212 -15.01 -15.23 -2.20
C GLY A 212 -15.54 -14.89 -3.66
N TYR A 213 -15.19 -15.72 -4.66
CA TYR A 213 -15.65 -15.92 -6.08
C TYR A 213 -15.80 -14.81 -7.18
N SER A 214 -14.87 -14.89 -8.15
CA SER A 214 -14.82 -14.47 -9.58
C SER A 214 -15.26 -13.05 -10.05
N PRO A 215 -14.39 -12.23 -10.70
CA PRO A 215 -14.34 -10.77 -10.44
C PRO A 215 -15.05 -9.84 -11.42
N ALA A 216 -15.40 -8.64 -10.94
CA ALA A 216 -15.18 -7.42 -11.73
C ALA A 216 -13.72 -6.94 -11.59
N THR A 217 -13.17 -6.30 -12.63
CA THR A 217 -11.81 -5.74 -12.62
C THR A 217 -11.83 -4.21 -12.51
N TYR A 218 -11.08 -3.68 -11.54
CA TYR A 218 -10.75 -2.26 -11.40
C TYR A 218 -9.29 -2.02 -11.76
N GLU A 219 -9.05 -0.94 -12.51
CA GLU A 219 -7.73 -0.36 -12.70
C GLU A 219 -7.84 1.17 -12.62
N SER A 220 -6.79 1.85 -12.15
CA SER A 220 -6.87 3.28 -11.81
C SER A 220 -6.46 4.21 -12.97
N ALA A 221 -7.41 4.88 -13.62
CA ALA A 221 -7.13 6.04 -14.47
C ALA A 221 -6.82 7.27 -13.61
N SER A 222 -5.75 8.00 -13.90
CA SER A 222 -5.51 9.31 -13.29
C SER A 222 -6.30 10.39 -14.02
N THR A 223 -7.08 11.18 -13.28
CA THR A 223 -7.86 12.31 -13.81
C THR A 223 -7.21 13.67 -13.54
N ARG A 224 -5.91 13.68 -13.21
CA ARG A 224 -5.11 14.88 -12.84
C ARG A 224 -5.00 15.98 -13.90
N MET A 225 -5.52 15.78 -15.10
CA MET A 225 -5.69 16.86 -16.10
C MET A 225 -6.84 17.83 -15.73
N PHE A 226 -7.76 17.41 -14.85
CA PHE A 226 -8.82 18.24 -14.29
C PHE A 226 -8.41 18.84 -12.93
N LEU A 227 -8.96 20.01 -12.61
CA LEU A 227 -8.73 20.67 -11.32
C LEU A 227 -9.20 19.75 -10.17
N LEU A 228 -8.30 19.49 -9.21
CA LEU A 228 -8.48 18.55 -8.09
C LEU A 228 -8.76 17.08 -8.51
N GLY A 229 -8.52 16.72 -9.78
CA GLY A 229 -8.74 15.36 -10.29
C GLY A 229 -7.85 14.31 -9.60
N ARG A 230 -8.48 13.24 -9.11
CA ARG A 230 -7.83 12.07 -8.51
C ARG A 230 -7.85 10.88 -9.46
N THR A 231 -8.88 10.04 -9.37
CA THR A 231 -8.99 8.79 -10.14
C THR A 231 -10.39 8.55 -10.72
N GLU A 232 -10.42 7.83 -11.84
CA GLU A 232 -11.60 7.15 -12.39
C GLU A 232 -11.26 5.64 -12.55
N ALA A 233 -12.27 4.78 -12.63
CA ALA A 233 -12.12 3.35 -12.89
C ALA A 233 -11.95 3.08 -14.40
N ILE A 234 -10.85 2.41 -14.75
CA ILE A 234 -10.72 1.62 -15.97
C ILE A 234 -11.34 0.25 -15.66
N ARG A 235 -12.31 -0.17 -16.47
CA ARG A 235 -12.92 -1.50 -16.38
C ARG A 235 -12.18 -2.42 -17.36
N SER A 236 -11.05 -2.96 -16.92
CA SER A 236 -10.11 -3.66 -17.82
C SER A 236 -10.66 -4.97 -18.39
N GLN A 237 -11.79 -5.46 -17.87
CA GLN A 237 -12.59 -6.53 -18.47
C GLN A 237 -13.68 -5.94 -19.37
N CYS A 238 -13.45 -5.98 -20.68
CA CYS A 238 -14.40 -5.64 -21.75
C CYS A 238 -14.81 -6.88 -22.57
N THR A 239 -15.80 -6.73 -23.46
CA THR A 239 -16.29 -7.81 -24.34
C THR A 239 -15.17 -8.44 -25.17
N GLU A 240 -14.26 -7.64 -25.70
CA GLU A 240 -13.12 -8.10 -26.50
C GLU A 240 -12.15 -8.95 -25.68
N SER A 241 -11.96 -8.60 -24.39
CA SER A 241 -11.11 -9.37 -23.47
C SER A 241 -11.76 -10.69 -23.05
N ASP A 242 -13.08 -10.72 -22.81
CA ASP A 242 -13.83 -11.93 -22.48
C ASP A 242 -13.88 -12.90 -23.67
N MET A 243 -14.16 -12.39 -24.88
CA MET A 243 -14.10 -13.17 -26.12
C MET A 243 -12.68 -13.72 -26.36
N PHE A 244 -11.65 -12.89 -26.22
CA PHE A 244 -10.26 -13.34 -26.36
C PHE A 244 -9.92 -14.44 -25.36
N CYS A 245 -10.21 -14.26 -24.07
CA CYS A 245 -9.95 -15.27 -23.05
C CYS A 245 -10.68 -16.59 -23.31
N ARG A 246 -11.96 -16.56 -23.72
CA ARG A 246 -12.75 -17.77 -24.03
C ARG A 246 -12.17 -18.54 -25.22
N GLU A 247 -11.98 -17.85 -26.35
CA GLU A 247 -11.51 -18.52 -27.57
C GLU A 247 -10.05 -18.98 -27.44
N TYR A 248 -9.22 -18.25 -26.70
CA TYR A 248 -7.85 -18.68 -26.37
C TYR A 248 -7.83 -19.96 -25.53
N LEU A 249 -8.72 -20.08 -24.54
CA LEU A 249 -8.87 -21.25 -23.68
C LEU A 249 -9.57 -22.43 -24.37
N SER A 250 -10.35 -22.18 -25.44
CA SER A 250 -10.96 -23.24 -26.26
C SER A 250 -9.92 -24.13 -26.96
N GLY A 251 -8.72 -23.59 -27.21
CA GLY A 251 -7.65 -24.25 -27.97
C GLY A 251 -7.86 -24.28 -29.49
N GLY A 252 -9.00 -23.81 -30.01
CA GLY A 252 -9.32 -23.86 -31.45
C GLY A 252 -8.59 -22.84 -32.33
N LEU A 253 -8.09 -21.74 -31.75
CA LEU A 253 -7.48 -20.63 -32.50
C LEU A 253 -6.05 -20.93 -32.97
N ASN A 254 -5.76 -20.57 -34.21
CA ASN A 254 -4.40 -20.50 -34.73
C ASN A 254 -3.64 -19.25 -34.21
N MET A 255 -2.32 -19.21 -34.42
CA MET A 255 -1.45 -18.17 -33.84
C MET A 255 -1.77 -16.75 -34.35
N ALA A 256 -2.21 -16.60 -35.61
CA ALA A 256 -2.58 -15.29 -36.16
C ALA A 256 -3.95 -14.81 -35.64
N GLU A 257 -4.89 -15.72 -35.42
CA GLU A 257 -6.18 -15.41 -34.78
C GLU A 257 -5.99 -14.99 -33.31
N LYS A 258 -5.16 -15.73 -32.56
CA LYS A 258 -4.75 -15.35 -31.19
C LYS A 258 -4.15 -13.94 -31.15
N ASP A 259 -3.25 -13.60 -32.06
CA ASP A 259 -2.63 -12.26 -32.14
C ASP A 259 -3.63 -11.17 -32.54
N ALA A 260 -4.53 -11.43 -33.49
CA ALA A 260 -5.57 -10.50 -33.90
C ALA A 260 -6.55 -10.18 -32.76
N MET A 261 -7.05 -11.20 -32.05
CA MET A 261 -7.94 -11.03 -30.91
C MET A 261 -7.25 -10.34 -29.72
N LEU A 262 -5.99 -10.70 -29.43
CA LEU A 262 -5.18 -10.03 -28.41
C LEU A 262 -5.00 -8.53 -28.73
N ARG A 263 -4.70 -8.18 -29.98
CA ARG A 263 -4.60 -6.78 -30.43
C ARG A 263 -5.92 -6.04 -30.28
N ASN A 264 -7.04 -6.68 -30.59
CA ASN A 264 -8.37 -6.09 -30.45
C ASN A 264 -8.70 -5.79 -28.98
N ALA A 265 -8.47 -6.75 -28.08
CA ALA A 265 -8.63 -6.54 -26.63
C ALA A 265 -7.72 -5.42 -26.09
N ILE A 266 -6.46 -5.36 -26.54
CA ILE A 266 -5.52 -4.27 -26.19
C ILE A 266 -6.00 -2.92 -26.74
N ALA A 267 -6.62 -2.87 -27.92
CA ALA A 267 -7.15 -1.64 -28.51
C ALA A 267 -8.36 -1.11 -27.74
N ALA A 268 -9.35 -1.96 -27.46
CA ALA A 268 -10.54 -1.61 -26.69
C ALA A 268 -10.19 -1.15 -25.26
N HIS A 269 -9.28 -1.87 -24.59
CA HIS A 269 -8.75 -1.47 -23.29
C HIS A 269 -8.08 -0.08 -23.35
N LYS A 270 -7.23 0.20 -24.35
CA LYS A 270 -6.57 1.51 -24.52
C LYS A 270 -7.55 2.64 -24.79
N GLU A 271 -8.61 2.39 -25.56
CA GLU A 271 -9.68 3.39 -25.77
C GLU A 271 -10.38 3.71 -24.45
N TYR A 272 -10.81 2.70 -23.69
CA TYR A 272 -11.48 2.90 -22.42
C TYR A 272 -10.56 3.57 -21.39
N ALA A 273 -9.29 3.18 -21.32
CA ALA A 273 -8.29 3.81 -20.45
C ALA A 273 -8.11 5.31 -20.77
N SER A 274 -8.01 5.66 -22.05
CA SER A 274 -7.98 7.04 -22.52
C SER A 274 -9.24 7.80 -22.09
N ARG A 275 -10.43 7.25 -22.39
CA ARG A 275 -11.72 7.84 -22.03
C ARG A 275 -11.86 8.07 -20.52
N ALA A 276 -11.44 7.12 -19.69
CA ALA A 276 -11.44 7.25 -18.24
C ALA A 276 -10.50 8.38 -17.75
N MET A 277 -9.31 8.53 -18.32
CA MET A 277 -8.41 9.66 -18.04
C MET A 277 -9.03 11.02 -18.43
N TYR A 278 -9.73 11.07 -19.57
CA TYR A 278 -10.51 12.23 -20.02
C TYR A 278 -11.85 12.43 -19.28
N GLY A 279 -12.09 11.73 -18.17
CA GLY A 279 -13.30 11.91 -17.33
C GLY A 279 -14.59 11.35 -17.94
N GLN A 280 -14.47 10.46 -18.94
CA GLN A 280 -15.57 9.80 -19.64
C GLN A 280 -15.77 8.34 -19.18
N GLY A 281 -15.29 8.01 -17.99
CA GLY A 281 -15.61 6.76 -17.30
C GLY A 281 -17.01 6.79 -16.68
N VAL A 282 -17.54 5.62 -16.31
CA VAL A 282 -18.92 5.50 -15.80
C VAL A 282 -19.00 5.48 -14.27
N ASP A 283 -17.94 5.05 -13.59
CA ASP A 283 -17.98 4.74 -12.15
C ASP A 283 -18.07 5.98 -11.25
N ARG A 284 -17.31 7.07 -11.51
CA ARG A 284 -17.50 8.31 -10.74
C ARG A 284 -18.84 8.98 -11.06
N VAL A 285 -19.39 8.81 -12.27
CA VAL A 285 -20.72 9.31 -12.64
C VAL A 285 -21.81 8.56 -11.86
N LEU A 286 -21.78 7.23 -11.83
CA LEU A 286 -22.75 6.42 -11.08
C LEU A 286 -22.62 6.60 -9.56
N LEU A 287 -21.42 6.84 -9.04
CA LEU A 287 -21.21 7.25 -7.65
C LEU A 287 -21.79 8.65 -7.37
N GLY A 288 -21.55 9.62 -8.26
CA GLY A 288 -22.09 10.97 -8.15
C GLY A 288 -23.61 11.00 -8.14
N LEU A 289 -24.25 10.28 -9.06
CA LEU A 289 -25.71 10.14 -9.11
C LEU A 289 -26.27 9.49 -7.83
N LYS A 290 -25.56 8.52 -7.24
CA LYS A 290 -25.92 7.93 -5.95
C LYS A 290 -25.89 8.98 -4.84
N LYS A 291 -24.81 9.77 -4.76
CA LYS A 291 -24.64 10.81 -3.75
C LYS A 291 -25.63 11.96 -3.90
N ILE A 292 -25.98 12.36 -5.12
CA ILE A 292 -27.06 13.33 -5.38
C ILE A 292 -28.40 12.77 -4.88
N ALA A 293 -28.71 11.50 -5.12
CA ALA A 293 -29.95 10.89 -4.61
C ALA A 293 -29.99 10.83 -3.07
N GLU A 294 -28.88 10.44 -2.42
CA GLU A 294 -28.72 10.44 -0.96
C GLU A 294 -28.89 11.87 -0.37
N GLU A 295 -28.21 12.88 -0.93
CA GLU A 295 -28.27 14.29 -0.51
C GLU A 295 -29.67 14.89 -0.67
N MET A 296 -30.32 14.64 -1.82
CA MET A 296 -31.71 15.06 -2.07
C MET A 296 -32.75 14.25 -1.27
N LYS A 297 -32.32 13.30 -0.43
CA LYS A 297 -33.18 12.39 0.36
C LYS A 297 -34.19 11.63 -0.50
N ARG A 298 -33.81 11.30 -1.74
CA ARG A 298 -34.62 10.53 -2.69
C ARG A 298 -34.37 9.03 -2.51
N PRO A 299 -35.36 8.16 -2.78
CA PRO A 299 -35.10 6.72 -2.85
C PRO A 299 -34.07 6.44 -3.94
N LEU A 300 -33.09 5.57 -3.64
CA LEU A 300 -32.12 5.14 -4.65
C LEU A 300 -32.87 4.39 -5.78
N PRO A 301 -32.60 4.73 -7.06
CA PRO A 301 -33.10 3.97 -8.21
C PRO A 301 -32.77 2.48 -8.10
N ASP A 302 -33.66 1.62 -8.61
CA ASP A 302 -33.52 0.17 -8.48
C ASP A 302 -32.26 -0.41 -9.12
N LEU A 303 -31.62 0.32 -10.05
CA LEU A 303 -30.26 0.04 -10.54
C LEU A 303 -29.26 -0.19 -9.40
N TYR A 304 -29.34 0.57 -8.29
CA TYR A 304 -28.42 0.40 -7.15
C TYR A 304 -28.72 -0.83 -6.28
N LYS A 305 -29.80 -1.57 -6.59
CA LYS A 305 -30.20 -2.83 -5.95
C LYS A 305 -30.03 -4.03 -6.91
N ASP A 306 -29.82 -3.77 -8.20
CA ASP A 306 -29.70 -4.80 -9.23
C ASP A 306 -28.47 -5.69 -8.97
N PRO A 307 -28.62 -7.04 -8.96
CA PRO A 307 -27.50 -7.96 -8.74
C PRO A 307 -26.37 -7.81 -9.76
N GLY A 308 -26.69 -7.46 -11.02
CA GLY A 308 -25.71 -7.19 -12.07
C GLY A 308 -24.90 -5.93 -11.78
N PHE A 309 -25.55 -4.82 -11.43
CA PHE A 309 -24.88 -3.61 -10.98
C PHE A 309 -24.00 -3.86 -9.74
N LEU A 310 -24.54 -4.54 -8.72
CA LEU A 310 -23.80 -4.86 -7.48
C LEU A 310 -22.55 -5.71 -7.78
N LYS A 311 -22.66 -6.74 -8.62
CA LYS A 311 -21.48 -7.51 -9.06
C LYS A 311 -20.53 -6.65 -9.88
N SER A 312 -21.03 -5.75 -10.73
CA SER A 312 -20.21 -4.86 -11.56
C SER A 312 -19.34 -3.87 -10.78
N VAL A 313 -19.67 -3.58 -9.51
CA VAL A 313 -18.86 -2.73 -8.60
C VAL A 313 -18.12 -3.54 -7.51
N THR A 314 -18.19 -4.87 -7.57
CA THR A 314 -17.49 -5.78 -6.65
C THR A 314 -16.15 -6.19 -7.25
N PHE A 315 -15.12 -5.37 -7.00
CA PHE A 315 -13.82 -5.49 -7.67
C PHE A 315 -12.89 -6.50 -6.99
N GLU A 316 -12.98 -7.78 -7.35
CA GLU A 316 -12.07 -8.83 -6.84
C GLU A 316 -10.75 -8.93 -7.63
N LEU A 317 -10.61 -8.18 -8.73
CA LEU A 317 -9.31 -7.83 -9.31
C LEU A 317 -9.14 -6.32 -9.18
N SER A 318 -8.42 -5.88 -8.16
CA SER A 318 -8.01 -4.48 -8.00
C SER A 318 -6.58 -4.32 -8.47
N THR A 319 -6.35 -3.51 -9.50
CA THR A 319 -5.03 -3.39 -10.14
C THR A 319 -4.56 -1.93 -10.26
N SER A 320 -3.25 -1.73 -10.39
CA SER A 320 -2.66 -0.42 -10.68
C SER A 320 -1.28 -0.54 -11.31
N GLN A 321 -1.05 0.17 -12.41
CA GLN A 321 0.30 0.40 -12.92
C GLN A 321 0.98 1.53 -12.14
N VAL A 322 2.21 1.27 -11.67
CA VAL A 322 3.08 2.25 -11.02
C VAL A 322 4.51 2.02 -11.49
N SER A 323 5.03 2.90 -12.34
CA SER A 323 6.44 2.90 -12.78
C SER A 323 7.23 4.06 -12.14
N ALA A 324 8.52 3.82 -11.90
CA ALA A 324 9.51 4.79 -11.43
C ALA A 324 10.83 4.63 -12.21
N HIS A 325 11.77 5.57 -12.09
CA HIS A 325 13.11 5.41 -12.71
C HIS A 325 14.05 4.53 -11.88
N ASN A 326 13.86 4.55 -10.55
CA ASN A 326 14.52 3.66 -9.60
C ASN A 326 13.73 2.36 -9.42
N ASP A 327 14.39 1.36 -8.84
CA ASP A 327 13.88 0.00 -8.70
C ASP A 327 12.87 -0.11 -7.55
N ILE A 328 11.72 0.55 -7.71
CA ILE A 328 10.65 0.70 -6.73
C ILE A 328 9.45 -0.15 -7.17
N LEU A 329 8.87 -0.90 -6.24
CA LEU A 329 7.63 -1.65 -6.43
C LEU A 329 6.63 -1.24 -5.34
N MET A 330 5.49 -0.68 -5.76
CA MET A 330 4.35 -0.45 -4.85
C MET A 330 3.57 -1.76 -4.67
N THR A 331 2.82 -1.87 -3.58
CA THR A 331 1.95 -3.01 -3.26
C THR A 331 0.75 -2.54 -2.45
N PHE A 332 -0.36 -3.30 -2.48
CA PHE A 332 -1.59 -3.02 -1.75
C PHE A 332 -2.41 -4.31 -1.57
N GLY A 333 -3.31 -4.30 -0.59
CA GLY A 333 -4.19 -5.45 -0.29
C GLY A 333 -5.28 -5.70 -1.35
N TYR A 334 -5.98 -6.82 -1.21
CA TYR A 334 -7.19 -7.11 -1.98
C TYR A 334 -8.34 -6.17 -1.59
N ALA A 335 -9.13 -5.71 -2.56
CA ALA A 335 -10.25 -4.79 -2.30
C ALA A 335 -11.48 -5.49 -1.70
N VAL A 336 -11.62 -6.81 -1.91
CA VAL A 336 -12.59 -7.67 -1.22
C VAL A 336 -11.96 -9.02 -0.89
N PRO A 337 -12.39 -9.76 0.16
CA PRO A 337 -11.70 -10.95 0.65
C PRO A 337 -11.68 -12.15 -0.32
N GLY A 338 -12.49 -12.09 -1.38
CA GLY A 338 -12.47 -13.03 -2.51
C GLY A 338 -11.39 -12.77 -3.56
N GLY A 339 -10.66 -11.65 -3.48
CA GLY A 339 -9.92 -11.09 -4.59
C GLY A 339 -8.41 -10.95 -4.43
N TYR A 340 -7.82 -10.27 -5.41
CA TYR A 340 -6.40 -9.93 -5.50
C TYR A 340 -6.20 -8.41 -5.54
N GLY A 341 -5.15 -7.94 -4.88
CA GLY A 341 -4.53 -6.64 -5.13
C GLY A 341 -3.29 -6.84 -5.99
N ILE A 342 -3.24 -6.25 -7.19
CA ILE A 342 -2.16 -6.46 -8.17
C ILE A 342 -1.55 -5.13 -8.59
N CYS A 343 -0.38 -4.81 -8.03
CA CYS A 343 0.40 -3.66 -8.48
C CYS A 343 1.49 -4.10 -9.45
N TYR A 344 1.76 -3.31 -10.50
CA TYR A 344 2.80 -3.64 -11.46
C TYR A 344 3.62 -2.43 -11.94
N SER A 345 4.93 -2.65 -12.12
CA SER A 345 5.89 -1.66 -12.63
C SER A 345 6.46 -2.15 -13.95
N ASN A 346 6.31 -1.33 -14.99
CA ASN A 346 6.93 -1.53 -16.29
C ASN A 346 8.29 -0.83 -16.30
N GLN A 347 9.35 -1.55 -16.64
CA GLN A 347 10.72 -1.08 -16.80
C GLN A 347 11.25 -1.53 -18.16
N CYS A 348 12.29 -0.88 -18.70
CA CYS A 348 12.75 -1.11 -20.09
C CYS A 348 13.00 -2.59 -20.44
N ASN A 349 13.50 -3.38 -19.50
CA ASN A 349 13.88 -4.79 -19.70
C ASN A 349 13.19 -5.77 -18.72
N GLN A 350 12.29 -5.31 -17.84
CA GLN A 350 11.61 -6.16 -16.85
C GLN A 350 10.18 -5.68 -16.55
N PHE A 351 9.28 -6.63 -16.27
CA PHE A 351 8.02 -6.35 -15.60
C PHE A 351 8.14 -6.82 -14.15
N ARG A 352 7.69 -6.01 -13.18
CA ARG A 352 7.56 -6.43 -11.79
C ARG A 352 6.11 -6.40 -11.36
N PHE A 353 5.69 -7.43 -10.64
CA PHE A 353 4.34 -7.59 -10.12
C PHE A 353 4.40 -7.83 -8.61
N SER A 354 3.58 -7.13 -7.85
CA SER A 354 3.20 -7.53 -6.50
C SER A 354 1.77 -8.07 -6.55
N ILE A 355 1.57 -9.31 -6.12
CA ILE A 355 0.27 -10.00 -6.14
C ILE A 355 -0.10 -10.31 -4.70
N CYS A 356 -0.92 -9.46 -4.09
CA CYS A 356 -1.54 -9.74 -2.80
C CYS A 356 -2.83 -10.54 -3.02
N THR A 357 -2.99 -11.63 -2.30
CA THR A 357 -4.29 -12.25 -2.04
C THR A 357 -4.23 -12.94 -0.69
N ARG A 358 -5.33 -13.55 -0.28
CA ARG A 358 -5.47 -14.05 1.08
C ARG A 358 -5.09 -15.51 1.24
N HIS A 359 -4.25 -15.78 2.24
CA HIS A 359 -3.73 -17.13 2.50
C HIS A 359 -4.81 -18.16 2.89
N CYS A 360 -5.80 -17.78 3.70
CA CYS A 360 -6.88 -18.69 4.14
C CYS A 360 -8.00 -18.90 3.08
N ASN A 361 -7.98 -18.16 1.96
CA ASN A 361 -8.97 -18.31 0.92
C ASN A 361 -8.59 -19.43 -0.06
N LYS A 362 -9.41 -20.49 -0.11
CA LYS A 362 -9.18 -21.71 -0.91
C LYS A 362 -9.25 -21.49 -2.42
N GLU A 363 -9.93 -20.44 -2.87
CA GLU A 363 -10.15 -20.14 -4.29
C GLU A 363 -9.00 -19.31 -4.89
N THR A 364 -8.34 -18.50 -4.06
CA THR A 364 -7.27 -17.59 -4.50
C THR A 364 -5.88 -18.12 -4.18
N SER A 365 -4.88 -17.83 -5.01
CA SER A 365 -3.48 -18.07 -4.65
C SER A 365 -2.54 -17.19 -5.46
N ALA A 366 -1.76 -16.35 -4.77
CA ALA A 366 -0.77 -15.48 -5.40
C ALA A 366 0.28 -16.27 -6.18
N VAL A 367 0.65 -17.47 -5.69
CA VAL A 367 1.58 -18.39 -6.36
C VAL A 367 0.98 -18.92 -7.67
N LYS A 368 -0.24 -19.46 -7.64
CA LYS A 368 -0.91 -19.96 -8.86
C LYS A 368 -1.15 -18.84 -9.88
N PHE A 369 -1.55 -17.65 -9.40
CA PHE A 369 -1.75 -16.48 -10.26
C PHE A 369 -0.44 -15.99 -10.89
N ARG A 370 0.66 -15.91 -10.12
CA ARG A 370 2.00 -15.61 -10.62
C ARG A 370 2.41 -16.57 -11.74
N ASP A 371 2.20 -17.87 -11.52
CA ASP A 371 2.65 -18.91 -12.45
C ASP A 371 1.80 -18.95 -13.73
N ALA A 372 0.49 -18.73 -13.62
CA ALA A 372 -0.40 -18.50 -14.77
C ALA A 372 0.03 -17.25 -15.55
N LEU A 373 0.18 -16.10 -14.89
CA LEU A 373 0.59 -14.83 -15.50
C LEU A 373 1.94 -14.94 -16.21
N LEU A 374 2.94 -15.55 -15.56
CA LEU A 374 4.26 -15.78 -16.14
C LEU A 374 4.21 -16.69 -17.36
N THR A 375 3.32 -17.67 -17.37
CA THR A 375 3.09 -18.58 -18.51
C THR A 375 2.44 -17.83 -19.68
N THR A 376 1.36 -17.08 -19.42
CA THR A 376 0.66 -16.26 -20.41
C THR A 376 1.58 -15.21 -21.05
N LEU A 377 2.35 -14.46 -20.25
CA LEU A 377 3.29 -13.46 -20.75
C LEU A 377 4.41 -14.07 -21.62
N LYS A 378 4.88 -15.28 -21.27
CA LYS A 378 5.85 -16.02 -22.10
C LYS A 378 5.23 -16.50 -23.42
N GLU A 379 4.02 -17.06 -23.41
CA GLU A 379 3.36 -17.50 -24.64
C GLU A 379 3.07 -16.31 -25.57
N PHE A 380 2.55 -15.19 -25.04
CA PHE A 380 2.33 -13.96 -25.81
C PHE A 380 3.64 -13.43 -26.43
N GLY A 381 4.72 -13.37 -25.65
CA GLY A 381 6.04 -12.95 -26.14
C GLY A 381 6.58 -13.86 -27.25
N ASN A 382 6.49 -15.18 -27.07
CA ASN A 382 6.92 -16.16 -28.06
C ASN A 382 6.11 -16.10 -29.36
N ASN A 383 4.79 -15.93 -29.26
CA ASN A 383 3.89 -15.79 -30.40
C ASN A 383 4.22 -14.52 -31.20
N LEU A 384 4.43 -13.38 -30.51
CA LEU A 384 4.83 -12.12 -31.14
C LEU A 384 6.17 -12.21 -31.88
N VAL A 385 7.19 -12.83 -31.27
CA VAL A 385 8.51 -13.03 -31.90
C VAL A 385 8.41 -13.98 -33.11
N THR A 386 7.57 -15.02 -33.03
CA THR A 386 7.33 -15.95 -34.14
C THR A 386 6.65 -15.25 -35.31
N LEU A 387 5.60 -14.47 -35.05
CA LEU A 387 4.84 -13.72 -36.07
C LEU A 387 5.63 -12.55 -36.69
N GLN A 388 6.65 -12.03 -35.99
CA GLN A 388 7.61 -11.09 -36.58
C GLN A 388 8.58 -11.81 -37.53
N LYS A 389 9.11 -12.98 -37.13
CA LYS A 389 10.00 -13.79 -37.97
C LYS A 389 9.33 -14.33 -39.24
N SER A 390 8.02 -14.59 -39.22
CA SER A 390 7.26 -15.01 -40.40
C SER A 390 6.87 -13.86 -41.36
N LYS A 391 7.40 -12.65 -41.13
CA LYS A 391 7.19 -11.46 -41.98
C LYS A 391 8.52 -10.89 -42.51
N LEU A 392 9.60 -11.65 -42.35
CA LEU A 392 10.96 -11.39 -42.83
C LEU A 392 11.38 -12.52 -43.79
#